data_AF-F0H6M5-F1
#
_entry.id   AF-F0H6M5-F1
#
_cell.length_a   1.000
_cell.length_b   1.000
_cell.length_c   1.000
_cell.angle_alpha   90.00
_cell.angle_beta   90.00
_cell.angle_gamma   90.00
#
_symmetry.space_group_name_H-M   'P 1'
#
loop_
_entity.id
_entity.type
_entity.pdbx_description
1 polymer ?
#
loop_
_entity_poly.entity_id
_entity_poly.type
_entity_poly.pdbx_seq_one_letter_code
_entity_poly.pdbx_strand_id
1 'polypeptide(L)'
;MKKLKYTMMAAVCALFASCMGDSYAEPDEHAPAPYGNNELTETNVISIAQLKNNYATYIATDYRDGNSYAKVTDDIKIKGIVTSSDAGGNIYQELALQDATGAIIVAAAQGGLYGPLPVGTEILVSLKDLYVGNYGKQAEVGVPTTNKNGATFVGRMSRATWDQHYKILSTGNKVEPTEFAVGSNATTWSLDTDGGKLGVIRNVSFKSSNNPKVTDTFADADGGAGSVSWTLNEQDGKKVIVYNSNFAKFANSKIPTGKVDITGIFKRFKNQWEILIRSLDDIKSAEKPDPFKGLPGKGDGTQANPLDIKRALAYAKLNKKDATTYYIKGIVSQVDEVSLQYGNARYYLSDDGTTANQLMVFRGFYLNGEKFTDASQISTGKKVVILGTLDYYEATSTPQVGKGSKIISIN
;
A
#
# COMPACT_ATOMS: atom_id res chain seq x y z
N MET A 1 -27.11 67.47 39.69
CA MET A 1 -26.08 66.76 38.88
C MET A 1 -25.96 65.25 39.16
N LYS A 2 -27.01 64.54 39.62
CA LYS A 2 -26.97 63.07 39.81
C LYS A 2 -27.86 62.26 38.87
N LYS A 3 -28.82 62.89 38.17
CA LYS A 3 -29.69 62.21 37.20
C LYS A 3 -29.16 62.17 35.76
N LEU A 4 -28.20 63.03 35.40
CA LEU A 4 -27.61 63.07 34.04
C LEU A 4 -26.50 62.01 33.82
N LYS A 5 -25.92 61.46 34.90
CA LYS A 5 -24.87 60.44 34.82
C LYS A 5 -25.42 59.04 34.50
N TYR A 6 -26.66 58.75 34.88
CA TYR A 6 -27.28 57.43 34.62
C TYR A 6 -27.86 57.30 33.21
N THR A 7 -28.28 58.40 32.59
CA THR A 7 -28.77 58.40 31.20
C THR A 7 -27.64 58.23 30.19
N MET A 8 -26.44 58.73 30.50
CA MET A 8 -25.26 58.59 29.62
C MET A 8 -24.62 57.19 29.71
N MET A 9 -24.71 56.51 30.86
CA MET A 9 -24.22 55.12 31.01
C MET A 9 -25.13 54.11 30.29
N ALA A 10 -26.45 54.33 30.27
CA ALA A 10 -27.39 53.47 29.54
C ALA A 10 -27.25 53.61 28.00
N ALA A 11 -26.93 54.82 27.51
CA ALA A 11 -26.70 55.06 26.09
C ALA A 11 -25.37 54.46 25.57
N VAL A 12 -24.35 54.34 26.43
CA VAL A 12 -23.07 53.70 26.07
C VAL A 12 -23.19 52.17 26.08
N CYS A 13 -24.02 51.58 26.95
CA CYS A 13 -24.30 50.14 26.91
C CYS A 13 -25.16 49.72 25.70
N ALA A 14 -26.01 50.60 25.18
CA ALA A 14 -26.80 50.33 23.97
C ALA A 14 -25.97 50.39 22.67
N LEU A 15 -24.80 51.04 22.67
CA LEU A 15 -23.88 51.07 21.52
C LEU A 15 -23.01 49.82 21.38
N PHE A 16 -22.98 48.94 22.39
CA PHE A 16 -22.35 47.61 22.29
C PHE A 16 -23.37 46.50 22.00
N ALA A 17 -24.67 46.80 21.97
CA ALA A 17 -25.72 45.83 21.68
C ALA A 17 -26.07 45.72 20.17
N SER A 18 -25.43 46.50 19.30
CA SER A 18 -25.65 46.44 17.84
C SER A 18 -24.66 45.52 17.08
N CYS A 19 -23.82 44.76 17.79
CA CYS A 19 -22.92 43.76 17.19
C CYS A 19 -23.12 42.36 17.78
N MET A 20 -24.30 42.05 18.30
CA MET A 20 -24.72 40.67 18.57
C MET A 20 -25.94 40.37 17.70
N GLY A 21 -25.73 40.38 16.37
CA GLY A 21 -26.66 39.70 15.48
C GLY A 21 -26.52 38.19 15.69
N ASP A 22 -27.58 37.44 15.44
CA ASP A 22 -27.62 35.96 15.45
C ASP A 22 -26.65 35.31 14.42
N SER A 23 -25.71 36.07 13.87
CA SER A 23 -24.71 35.67 12.89
C SER A 23 -23.36 35.30 13.52
N TYR A 24 -23.36 34.66 14.69
CA TYR A 24 -22.39 33.57 14.88
C TYR A 24 -22.87 32.42 14.00
N ALA A 25 -22.87 32.67 12.69
CA ALA A 25 -23.26 31.72 11.69
C ALA A 25 -22.36 30.52 11.90
N GLU A 26 -22.99 29.37 12.09
CA GLU A 26 -22.35 28.10 11.77
C GLU A 26 -21.62 28.30 10.43
N PRO A 27 -20.34 27.87 10.31
CA PRO A 27 -19.63 28.01 9.06
C PRO A 27 -20.53 27.46 7.95
N ASP A 28 -20.91 28.31 7.00
CA ASP A 28 -21.72 27.89 5.86
C ASP A 28 -20.97 26.74 5.18
N GLU A 29 -21.51 25.52 5.28
CA GLU A 29 -20.90 24.31 4.73
C GLU A 29 -20.78 24.38 3.20
N HIS A 30 -21.46 25.34 2.57
CA HIS A 30 -21.39 25.63 1.14
C HIS A 30 -20.54 26.86 0.80
N ALA A 31 -19.93 27.52 1.79
CA ALA A 31 -18.99 28.59 1.53
C ALA A 31 -17.80 28.06 0.72
N PRO A 32 -17.31 28.85 -0.26
CA PRO A 32 -16.16 28.44 -1.05
C PRO A 32 -14.95 28.24 -0.12
N ALA A 33 -14.11 27.25 -0.43
CA ALA A 33 -12.97 26.94 0.40
C ALA A 33 -12.11 28.21 0.61
N PRO A 34 -11.62 28.48 1.84
CA PRO A 34 -10.83 29.68 2.14
C PRO A 34 -9.40 29.61 1.56
N TYR A 35 -9.14 28.64 0.68
CA TYR A 35 -7.84 28.29 0.11
C TYR A 35 -7.93 28.30 -1.41
N GLY A 36 -6.85 28.72 -2.06
CA GLY A 36 -6.78 28.77 -3.52
C GLY A 36 -7.55 29.97 -4.11
N ASN A 37 -7.86 29.83 -5.40
CA ASN A 37 -8.48 30.84 -6.23
C ASN A 37 -9.86 30.38 -6.70
N ASN A 38 -10.89 30.81 -5.97
CA ASN A 38 -12.28 30.43 -6.25
C ASN A 38 -12.83 31.00 -7.56
N GLU A 39 -12.15 31.97 -8.19
CA GLU A 39 -12.52 32.53 -9.49
C GLU A 39 -12.17 31.60 -10.67
N LEU A 40 -11.38 30.55 -10.44
CA LEU A 40 -11.07 29.59 -11.51
C LEU A 40 -12.33 28.82 -11.93
N THR A 41 -12.49 28.66 -13.24
CA THR A 41 -13.57 27.88 -13.87
C THR A 41 -12.99 26.73 -14.67
N GLU A 42 -13.76 25.64 -14.79
CA GLU A 42 -13.39 24.45 -15.58
C GLU A 42 -13.47 24.68 -17.10
N THR A 43 -12.71 25.65 -17.61
CA THR A 43 -12.56 25.98 -19.02
C THR A 43 -11.17 25.60 -19.51
N ASN A 44 -11.06 25.11 -20.75
CA ASN A 44 -9.80 24.67 -21.36
C ASN A 44 -9.05 23.60 -20.53
N VAL A 45 -9.80 22.67 -19.94
CA VAL A 45 -9.24 21.56 -19.16
C VAL A 45 -8.73 20.49 -20.11
N ILE A 46 -7.44 20.16 -20.03
CA ILE A 46 -6.83 19.03 -20.73
C ILE A 46 -6.51 17.91 -19.76
N SER A 47 -6.35 16.69 -20.27
CA SER A 47 -5.89 15.56 -19.46
C SER A 47 -4.42 15.70 -19.10
N ILE A 48 -4.00 15.05 -18.00
CA ILE A 48 -2.60 15.00 -17.58
C ILE A 48 -1.74 14.30 -18.64
N ALA A 49 -2.23 13.23 -19.26
CA ALA A 49 -1.51 12.59 -20.37
C ALA A 49 -1.33 13.53 -21.57
N GLN A 50 -2.36 14.31 -21.93
CA GLN A 50 -2.25 15.30 -23.00
C GLN A 50 -1.24 16.41 -22.63
N LEU A 51 -1.26 16.91 -21.39
CA LEU A 51 -0.25 17.86 -20.93
C LEU A 51 1.16 17.27 -21.08
N LYS A 52 1.38 16.05 -20.59
CA LYS A 52 2.69 15.38 -20.72
C LYS A 52 3.11 15.21 -22.18
N ASN A 53 2.18 14.90 -23.08
CA ASN A 53 2.47 14.80 -24.51
C ASN A 53 2.86 16.15 -25.12
N ASN A 54 2.13 17.23 -24.79
CA ASN A 54 2.43 18.58 -25.27
C ASN A 54 3.84 19.06 -24.85
N TYR A 55 4.35 18.58 -23.71
CA TYR A 55 5.65 18.95 -23.16
C TYR A 55 6.67 17.79 -23.16
N ALA A 56 6.44 16.74 -23.95
CA ALA A 56 7.20 15.49 -23.87
C ALA A 56 8.72 15.69 -24.05
N THR A 57 9.15 16.53 -24.99
CA THR A 57 10.57 16.84 -25.22
C THR A 57 11.23 17.44 -23.98
N TYR A 58 10.54 18.36 -23.29
CA TYR A 58 11.06 19.00 -22.09
C TYR A 58 11.13 18.00 -20.92
N ILE A 59 10.12 17.16 -20.77
CA ILE A 59 10.06 16.14 -19.72
C ILE A 59 11.15 15.06 -19.91
N ALA A 60 11.40 14.64 -21.16
CA ALA A 60 12.36 13.58 -21.47
C ALA A 60 13.83 14.05 -21.44
N THR A 61 14.08 15.34 -21.64
CA THR A 61 15.39 15.99 -21.59
C THR A 61 15.86 16.14 -20.14
N ASP A 62 16.99 15.54 -19.79
CA ASP A 62 17.61 15.79 -18.49
C ASP A 62 18.08 17.25 -18.41
N TYR A 63 17.82 17.92 -17.29
CA TYR A 63 18.17 19.34 -17.10
C TYR A 63 19.67 19.65 -17.19
N ARG A 64 20.53 18.62 -17.15
CA ARG A 64 21.98 18.76 -17.36
C ARG A 64 22.38 18.74 -18.83
N ASP A 65 21.52 18.22 -19.70
CA ASP A 65 21.85 17.89 -21.08
C ASP A 65 21.13 18.80 -22.09
N GLY A 66 20.21 19.66 -21.64
CA GLY A 66 19.51 20.60 -22.50
C GLY A 66 18.37 21.34 -21.81
N ASN A 67 17.51 21.97 -22.61
CA ASN A 67 16.33 22.66 -22.10
C ASN A 67 15.27 21.65 -21.65
N SER A 68 15.01 21.61 -20.34
CA SER A 68 14.19 20.60 -19.67
C SER A 68 12.81 21.10 -19.24
N TYR A 69 12.43 22.31 -19.65
CA TYR A 69 11.15 22.92 -19.28
C TYR A 69 10.69 23.95 -20.32
N ALA A 70 9.40 24.24 -20.30
CA ALA A 70 8.82 25.37 -21.03
C ALA A 70 7.73 26.05 -20.21
N LYS A 71 7.58 27.35 -20.45
CA LYS A 71 6.49 28.14 -19.89
C LYS A 71 5.19 27.81 -20.61
N VAL A 72 4.11 27.67 -19.86
CA VAL A 72 2.77 27.53 -20.42
C VAL A 72 2.22 28.93 -20.73
N THR A 73 2.02 29.22 -22.02
CA THR A 73 1.50 30.52 -22.47
C THR A 73 -0.02 30.56 -22.59
N ASP A 74 -0.61 29.41 -22.92
CA ASP A 74 -2.03 29.27 -23.15
C ASP A 74 -2.80 29.20 -21.83
N ASP A 75 -4.04 29.69 -21.83
CA ASP A 75 -4.94 29.52 -20.68
C ASP A 75 -5.49 28.09 -20.64
N ILE A 76 -4.65 27.15 -20.22
CA ILE A 76 -4.98 25.74 -20.05
C ILE A 76 -4.96 25.34 -18.58
N LYS A 77 -5.79 24.36 -18.25
CA LYS A 77 -5.95 23.85 -16.88
C LYS A 77 -5.86 22.32 -16.90
N ILE A 78 -5.47 21.73 -15.78
CA ILE A 78 -5.62 20.30 -15.54
C ILE A 78 -6.53 20.09 -14.33
N LYS A 79 -7.28 18.99 -14.34
CA LYS A 79 -8.10 18.57 -13.21
C LYS A 79 -7.65 17.19 -12.77
N GLY A 80 -7.50 16.98 -11.47
CA GLY A 80 -7.13 15.70 -10.93
C GLY A 80 -7.36 15.59 -9.44
N ILE A 81 -7.17 14.38 -8.92
CA ILE A 81 -7.32 14.05 -7.52
C ILE A 81 -5.93 14.01 -6.87
N VAL A 82 -5.79 14.65 -5.72
CA VAL A 82 -4.59 14.61 -4.90
C VAL A 82 -4.43 13.20 -4.31
N THR A 83 -3.30 12.56 -4.59
CA THR A 83 -3.02 11.18 -4.14
C THR A 83 -1.91 11.09 -3.09
N SER A 84 -1.08 12.13 -2.98
CA SER A 84 0.00 12.27 -1.99
C SER A 84 -0.46 12.94 -0.70
N SER A 85 0.35 12.84 0.35
CA SER A 85 0.24 13.65 1.56
C SER A 85 1.62 13.96 2.12
N ASP A 86 1.85 15.20 2.54
CA ASP A 86 3.07 15.62 3.23
C ASP A 86 2.97 15.48 4.77
N ALA A 87 1.86 14.97 5.30
CA ALA A 87 1.64 14.80 6.73
C ALA A 87 2.71 13.91 7.40
N GLY A 88 3.20 12.89 6.69
CA GLY A 88 4.25 11.97 7.16
C GLY A 88 5.68 12.49 6.94
N GLY A 89 5.87 13.58 6.20
CA GLY A 89 7.18 14.22 5.97
C GLY A 89 8.09 13.54 4.94
N ASN A 90 7.66 12.44 4.32
CA ASN A 90 8.42 11.77 3.27
C ASN A 90 8.25 12.44 1.90
N ILE A 91 7.04 12.94 1.64
CA ILE A 91 6.70 13.82 0.53
C ILE A 91 6.65 15.23 1.11
N TYR A 92 7.28 16.23 0.49
CA TYR A 92 7.40 17.57 1.08
C TYR A 92 7.49 18.68 0.03
N GLN A 93 6.62 19.69 0.18
CA GLN A 93 6.53 20.84 -0.73
C GLN A 93 6.27 20.43 -2.19
N GLU A 94 5.47 19.39 -2.34
CA GLU A 94 4.99 18.87 -3.62
C GLU A 94 3.71 18.08 -3.38
N LEU A 95 2.91 17.95 -4.44
CA LEU A 95 1.72 17.10 -4.47
C LEU A 95 1.72 16.23 -5.74
N ALA A 96 1.32 14.97 -5.58
CA ALA A 96 0.99 14.09 -6.70
C ALA A 96 -0.49 14.27 -7.05
N LEU A 97 -0.73 14.69 -8.30
CA LEU A 97 -2.05 14.89 -8.87
C LEU A 97 -2.28 13.83 -9.94
N GLN A 98 -3.43 13.15 -9.88
CA GLN A 98 -3.75 12.05 -10.79
C GLN A 98 -5.15 12.20 -11.40
N ASP A 99 -5.27 11.93 -12.69
CA ASP A 99 -6.53 11.76 -13.40
C ASP A 99 -6.63 10.33 -13.97
N ALA A 100 -7.66 10.05 -14.77
CA ALA A 100 -7.83 8.73 -15.38
C ALA A 100 -6.72 8.35 -16.40
N THR A 101 -5.94 9.32 -16.85
CA THR A 101 -4.96 9.19 -17.95
C THR A 101 -3.52 9.12 -17.45
N GLY A 102 -3.21 9.73 -16.31
CA GLY A 102 -1.84 9.86 -15.83
C GLY A 102 -1.74 10.58 -14.48
N ALA A 103 -0.49 10.78 -14.05
CA ALA A 103 -0.17 11.59 -12.89
C ALA A 103 0.96 12.57 -13.18
N ILE A 104 1.02 13.64 -12.38
CA ILE A 104 2.04 14.67 -12.46
C ILE A 104 2.32 15.20 -11.06
N ILE A 105 3.55 15.69 -10.84
CA ILE A 105 3.92 16.39 -9.60
C ILE A 105 3.67 17.88 -9.78
N VAL A 106 3.08 18.53 -8.77
CA VAL A 106 3.03 19.99 -8.68
C VAL A 106 3.88 20.43 -7.48
N ALA A 107 4.94 21.18 -7.75
CA ALA A 107 5.88 21.61 -6.73
C ALA A 107 5.51 22.98 -6.18
N ALA A 108 5.22 23.05 -4.88
CA ALA A 108 4.79 24.27 -4.20
C ALA A 108 5.56 24.44 -2.89
N ALA A 109 6.14 25.62 -2.66
CA ALA A 109 6.95 25.95 -1.50
C ALA A 109 6.07 26.19 -0.25
N GLN A 110 5.27 25.18 0.10
CA GLN A 110 4.34 25.16 1.20
C GLN A 110 4.38 23.78 1.84
N GLY A 111 4.64 23.74 3.15
CA GLY A 111 4.41 22.55 3.97
C GLY A 111 2.97 22.54 4.50
N GLY A 112 2.52 21.39 4.98
CA GLY A 112 1.16 21.22 5.49
C GLY A 112 0.11 21.23 4.38
N LEU A 113 0.47 20.83 3.16
CA LEU A 113 -0.46 20.72 2.04
C LEU A 113 -1.61 19.74 2.34
N TYR A 114 -1.37 18.72 3.18
CA TYR A 114 -2.40 17.78 3.63
C TYR A 114 -3.59 18.43 4.34
N GLY A 115 -3.43 19.62 4.91
CA GLY A 115 -4.49 20.35 5.62
C GLY A 115 -5.59 20.83 4.67
N PRO A 116 -5.28 21.74 3.73
CA PRO A 116 -6.25 22.19 2.73
C PRO A 116 -6.51 21.16 1.62
N LEU A 117 -5.54 20.28 1.34
CA LEU A 117 -5.58 19.33 0.22
C LEU A 117 -5.30 17.89 0.72
N PRO A 118 -6.17 17.31 1.56
CA PRO A 118 -6.04 15.90 1.95
C PRO A 118 -6.16 14.98 0.73
N VAL A 119 -5.67 13.74 0.85
CA VAL A 119 -5.84 12.71 -0.19
C VAL A 119 -7.31 12.56 -0.54
N GLY A 120 -7.62 12.50 -1.84
CA GLY A 120 -9.01 12.46 -2.34
C GLY A 120 -9.61 13.85 -2.63
N THR A 121 -8.87 14.93 -2.41
CA THR A 121 -9.29 16.26 -2.87
C THR A 121 -9.13 16.36 -4.38
N GLU A 122 -10.21 16.69 -5.08
CA GLU A 122 -10.17 17.02 -6.50
C GLU A 122 -9.91 18.52 -6.65
N ILE A 123 -8.89 18.86 -7.44
CA ILE A 123 -8.52 20.24 -7.70
C ILE A 123 -8.43 20.52 -9.19
N LEU A 124 -8.78 21.75 -9.55
CA LEU A 124 -8.45 22.37 -10.82
C LEU A 124 -7.14 23.14 -10.64
N VAL A 125 -6.19 22.98 -11.56
CA VAL A 125 -4.92 23.71 -11.56
C VAL A 125 -4.80 24.52 -12.85
N SER A 126 -4.72 25.84 -12.73
CA SER A 126 -4.39 26.76 -13.81
C SER A 126 -2.90 26.75 -14.09
N LEU A 127 -2.53 26.50 -15.34
CA LEU A 127 -1.13 26.30 -15.71
C LEU A 127 -0.50 27.50 -16.39
N LYS A 128 -1.30 28.45 -16.88
CA LYS A 128 -0.80 29.65 -17.55
C LYS A 128 0.21 30.35 -16.65
N ASP A 129 1.33 30.78 -17.22
CA ASP A 129 2.45 31.41 -16.52
C ASP A 129 3.28 30.51 -15.58
N LEU A 130 2.87 29.25 -15.37
CA LEU A 130 3.71 28.21 -14.77
C LEU A 130 4.56 27.52 -15.85
N TYR A 131 5.40 26.60 -15.39
CA TYR A 131 6.33 25.85 -16.23
C TYR A 131 6.10 24.36 -16.09
N VAL A 132 6.14 23.65 -17.22
CA VAL A 132 6.05 22.19 -17.30
C VAL A 132 7.40 21.67 -17.77
N GLY A 133 7.90 20.64 -17.11
CA GLY A 133 9.20 20.06 -17.40
C GLY A 133 9.48 18.89 -16.47
N ASN A 134 10.71 18.78 -15.97
CA ASN A 134 11.04 17.73 -15.03
C ASN A 134 12.00 18.12 -13.91
N TYR A 135 11.94 17.33 -12.84
CA TYR A 135 13.03 17.16 -11.89
C TYR A 135 13.53 15.72 -11.97
N GLY A 136 14.72 15.50 -12.53
CA GLY A 136 15.29 14.16 -12.67
C GLY A 136 14.44 13.22 -13.54
N LYS A 137 13.82 13.75 -14.61
CA LYS A 137 12.87 13.07 -15.51
C LYS A 137 11.50 12.72 -14.91
N GLN A 138 11.21 13.11 -13.66
CA GLN A 138 9.83 13.13 -13.16
C GLN A 138 9.10 14.33 -13.75
N ALA A 139 7.98 14.10 -14.46
CA ALA A 139 7.13 15.19 -14.96
C ALA A 139 6.62 16.05 -13.80
N GLU A 140 6.82 17.36 -13.91
CA GLU A 140 6.57 18.33 -12.85
C GLU A 140 6.05 19.66 -13.39
N VAL A 141 5.17 20.29 -12.62
CA VAL A 141 4.68 21.67 -12.79
C VAL A 141 5.22 22.54 -11.67
N GLY A 142 5.74 23.72 -12.01
CA GLY A 142 6.39 24.60 -11.06
C GLY A 142 6.90 25.89 -11.69
N VAL A 143 8.02 26.39 -11.15
CA VAL A 143 8.76 27.54 -11.68
C VAL A 143 10.25 27.17 -11.85
N PRO A 144 10.99 27.82 -12.77
CA PRO A 144 12.40 27.54 -12.96
C PRO A 144 13.19 27.82 -11.67
N THR A 145 13.98 26.85 -11.25
CA THR A 145 14.83 26.92 -10.07
C THR A 145 16.24 26.50 -10.45
N THR A 146 17.24 27.30 -10.05
CA THR A 146 18.66 27.01 -10.29
C THR A 146 19.31 26.49 -9.02
N ASN A 147 19.94 25.32 -9.08
CA ASN A 147 20.70 24.79 -7.95
C ASN A 147 22.08 25.44 -7.81
N LYS A 148 22.80 25.09 -6.73
CA LYS A 148 24.16 25.60 -6.46
C LYS A 148 25.17 25.31 -7.58
N ASN A 149 24.91 24.31 -8.43
CA ASN A 149 25.79 23.92 -9.54
C ASN A 149 25.41 24.62 -10.85
N GLY A 150 24.50 25.61 -10.81
CA GLY A 150 24.08 26.37 -11.98
C GLY A 150 23.08 25.65 -12.89
N ALA A 151 22.60 24.47 -12.51
CA ALA A 151 21.64 23.72 -13.31
C ALA A 151 20.21 24.18 -12.99
N THR A 152 19.43 24.49 -14.04
CA THR A 152 18.06 25.00 -13.93
C THR A 152 17.05 23.93 -14.34
N PHE A 153 16.04 23.71 -13.51
CA PHE A 153 14.98 22.73 -13.69
C PHE A 153 13.65 23.29 -13.15
N VAL A 154 12.54 22.56 -13.34
CA VAL A 154 11.26 22.93 -12.72
C VAL A 154 11.34 22.60 -11.23
N GLY A 155 11.09 23.61 -10.40
CA GLY A 155 11.02 23.46 -8.95
C GLY A 155 9.83 24.21 -8.36
N ARG A 156 9.91 24.48 -7.06
CA ARG A 156 8.77 24.90 -6.25
C ARG A 156 8.31 26.32 -6.57
N MET A 157 7.04 26.47 -6.90
CA MET A 157 6.39 27.79 -6.95
C MET A 157 6.17 28.34 -5.52
N SER A 158 6.16 29.67 -5.35
CA SER A 158 5.90 30.26 -4.03
C SER A 158 4.48 29.91 -3.54
N ARG A 159 4.23 29.95 -2.22
CA ARG A 159 2.86 29.78 -1.68
C ARG A 159 1.87 30.77 -2.31
N ALA A 160 2.27 32.03 -2.44
CA ALA A 160 1.41 33.08 -3.03
C ALA A 160 1.08 32.79 -4.49
N THR A 161 2.04 32.26 -5.25
CA THR A 161 1.80 31.77 -6.62
C THR A 161 0.84 30.59 -6.56
N TRP A 162 1.13 29.56 -5.77
CA TRP A 162 0.28 28.38 -5.66
C TRP A 162 -1.18 28.74 -5.36
N ASP A 163 -1.43 29.60 -4.38
CA ASP A 163 -2.78 30.06 -4.00
C ASP A 163 -3.56 30.74 -5.15
N GLN A 164 -2.88 31.28 -6.18
CA GLN A 164 -3.54 31.82 -7.37
C GLN A 164 -3.89 30.76 -8.42
N HIS A 165 -3.25 29.58 -8.36
CA HIS A 165 -3.26 28.59 -9.44
C HIS A 165 -4.12 27.37 -9.18
N TYR A 166 -4.71 27.17 -8.00
CA TYR A 166 -5.63 26.03 -7.79
C TYR A 166 -6.99 26.44 -7.27
N LYS A 167 -7.99 25.59 -7.52
CA LYS A 167 -9.31 25.64 -6.91
C LYS A 167 -9.71 24.25 -6.44
N ILE A 168 -10.24 24.15 -5.24
CA ILE A 168 -10.83 22.92 -4.72
C ILE A 168 -12.21 22.75 -5.34
N LEU A 169 -12.45 21.58 -5.94
CA LEU A 169 -13.73 21.26 -6.58
C LEU A 169 -14.57 20.32 -5.71
N SER A 170 -13.93 19.30 -5.13
CA SER A 170 -14.57 18.33 -4.26
C SER A 170 -13.55 17.68 -3.32
N THR A 171 -14.02 17.09 -2.22
CA THR A 171 -13.20 16.40 -1.21
C THR A 171 -13.73 15.00 -0.92
N GLY A 172 -12.86 14.11 -0.43
CA GLY A 172 -13.28 12.76 -0.02
C GLY A 172 -13.48 11.78 -1.17
N ASN A 173 -12.99 12.10 -2.38
CA ASN A 173 -13.02 11.17 -3.49
C ASN A 173 -12.19 9.93 -3.17
N LYS A 174 -12.72 8.77 -3.53
CA LYS A 174 -12.04 7.50 -3.30
C LYS A 174 -10.80 7.40 -4.19
N VAL A 175 -9.66 7.13 -3.57
CA VAL A 175 -8.39 6.91 -4.28
C VAL A 175 -7.96 5.47 -4.06
N GLU A 176 -7.79 4.73 -5.15
CA GLU A 176 -7.33 3.34 -5.13
C GLU A 176 -5.96 3.22 -5.81
N PRO A 177 -4.97 2.57 -5.18
CA PRO A 177 -3.66 2.37 -5.78
C PRO A 177 -3.75 1.37 -6.94
N THR A 178 -3.07 1.66 -8.05
CA THR A 178 -2.93 0.71 -9.15
C THR A 178 -1.79 -0.27 -8.87
N GLU A 179 -1.94 -1.52 -9.30
CA GLU A 179 -0.89 -2.52 -9.11
C GLU A 179 0.35 -2.17 -9.95
N PHE A 180 1.50 -2.05 -9.29
CA PHE A 180 2.78 -1.81 -9.91
C PHE A 180 3.47 -3.12 -10.29
N ALA A 181 3.61 -4.03 -9.31
CA ALA A 181 4.22 -5.35 -9.49
C ALA A 181 3.87 -6.28 -8.30
N VAL A 182 4.06 -7.58 -8.49
CA VAL A 182 3.90 -8.60 -7.44
C VAL A 182 5.15 -9.47 -7.35
N GLY A 183 5.80 -9.49 -6.18
CA GLY A 183 7.02 -10.25 -5.95
C GLY A 183 8.09 -9.89 -6.98
N SER A 184 8.61 -10.88 -7.70
CA SER A 184 9.69 -10.72 -8.68
C SER A 184 9.22 -10.41 -10.10
N ASN A 185 7.92 -10.20 -10.30
CA ASN A 185 7.41 -9.81 -11.61
C ASN A 185 7.90 -8.40 -11.96
N ALA A 186 8.22 -8.19 -13.24
CA ALA A 186 8.47 -6.85 -13.75
C ALA A 186 7.17 -6.05 -13.80
N THR A 187 7.27 -4.73 -13.57
CA THR A 187 6.13 -3.83 -13.76
C THR A 187 5.77 -3.69 -15.24
N THR A 188 4.49 -3.48 -15.52
CA THR A 188 3.98 -3.06 -16.84
C THR A 188 4.02 -1.54 -17.02
N TRP A 189 4.35 -0.79 -15.96
CA TRP A 189 4.38 0.66 -15.99
C TRP A 189 5.60 1.17 -16.76
N SER A 190 5.42 2.25 -17.49
CA SER A 190 6.46 2.96 -18.21
C SER A 190 6.95 4.17 -17.42
N LEU A 191 8.27 4.31 -17.35
CA LEU A 191 8.94 5.45 -16.72
C LEU A 191 8.56 6.79 -17.39
N ASP A 192 8.19 6.77 -18.66
CA ASP A 192 7.83 8.00 -19.39
C ASP A 192 6.39 8.45 -19.05
N THR A 193 5.46 7.51 -18.86
CA THR A 193 4.02 7.82 -18.72
C THR A 193 3.50 7.74 -17.29
N ASP A 194 4.07 6.89 -16.43
CA ASP A 194 3.46 6.51 -15.15
C ASP A 194 4.11 7.13 -13.91
N GLY A 195 5.19 7.90 -14.08
CA GLY A 195 5.83 8.66 -13.00
C GLY A 195 4.87 9.60 -12.27
N GLY A 196 4.79 9.48 -10.94
CA GLY A 196 3.95 10.27 -10.04
C GLY A 196 2.65 9.58 -9.64
N LYS A 197 2.34 8.39 -10.19
CA LYS A 197 1.09 7.67 -9.88
C LYS A 197 1.10 7.07 -8.47
N LEU A 198 -0.08 6.97 -7.86
CA LEU A 198 -0.28 6.15 -6.67
C LEU A 198 -0.34 4.68 -7.07
N GLY A 199 0.55 3.87 -6.50
CA GLY A 199 0.61 2.45 -6.80
C GLY A 199 0.77 1.58 -5.57
N VAL A 200 0.74 0.27 -5.79
CA VAL A 200 1.08 -0.75 -4.80
C VAL A 200 2.01 -1.80 -5.41
N ILE A 201 3.11 -2.09 -4.71
CA ILE A 201 3.95 -3.27 -4.99
C ILE A 201 3.69 -4.32 -3.91
N ARG A 202 3.41 -5.56 -4.33
CA ARG A 202 2.95 -6.62 -3.42
C ARG A 202 3.98 -7.69 -3.17
N ASN A 203 3.88 -8.35 -2.02
CA ASN A 203 4.64 -9.57 -1.71
C ASN A 203 6.17 -9.39 -1.81
N VAL A 204 6.66 -8.24 -1.33
CA VAL A 204 8.09 -7.87 -1.33
C VAL A 204 8.65 -7.77 0.09
N SER A 205 9.97 -7.83 0.24
CA SER A 205 10.63 -7.66 1.54
C SER A 205 11.83 -6.73 1.43
N PHE A 206 12.08 -5.94 2.48
CA PHE A 206 13.24 -5.05 2.56
C PHE A 206 14.55 -5.86 2.58
N LYS A 207 15.53 -5.43 1.79
CA LYS A 207 16.83 -6.12 1.63
C LYS A 207 17.97 -5.36 2.28
N SER A 208 18.30 -4.19 1.75
CA SER A 208 19.40 -3.35 2.25
C SER A 208 19.20 -1.89 1.90
N SER A 209 19.70 -1.01 2.76
CA SER A 209 19.72 0.43 2.55
C SER A 209 20.98 0.88 1.80
N ASN A 210 20.95 2.08 1.24
CA ASN A 210 22.13 2.74 0.66
C ASN A 210 23.04 3.40 1.73
N ASN A 211 22.62 3.44 3.00
CA ASN A 211 23.40 3.99 4.11
C ASN A 211 23.75 2.86 5.09
N PRO A 212 25.02 2.42 5.18
CA PRO A 212 25.41 1.25 5.98
C PRO A 212 25.17 1.43 7.49
N LYS A 213 24.95 2.66 7.98
CA LYS A 213 24.60 2.93 9.38
C LYS A 213 23.13 2.66 9.69
N VAL A 214 22.27 2.60 8.67
CA VAL A 214 20.83 2.38 8.79
C VAL A 214 20.52 0.96 8.40
N THR A 215 20.47 0.06 9.39
CA THR A 215 20.34 -1.38 9.17
C THR A 215 18.93 -1.93 9.39
N ASP A 216 18.08 -1.20 10.10
CA ASP A 216 16.75 -1.70 10.47
C ASP A 216 15.67 -0.61 10.65
N THR A 217 15.96 0.65 10.34
CA THR A 217 14.99 1.76 10.35
C THR A 217 14.72 2.30 8.94
N PHE A 218 13.60 3.00 8.74
CA PHE A 218 13.25 3.56 7.42
C PHE A 218 14.28 4.57 6.91
N ALA A 219 14.81 5.42 7.80
CA ALA A 219 15.84 6.39 7.49
C ALA A 219 16.72 6.72 8.71
N ASP A 220 17.58 7.72 8.57
CA ASP A 220 18.41 8.27 9.65
C ASP A 220 17.75 9.55 10.19
N ALA A 221 16.99 9.44 11.29
CA ALA A 221 16.28 10.59 11.87
C ALA A 221 17.22 11.71 12.35
N ASP A 222 18.48 11.38 12.65
CA ASP A 222 19.52 12.32 13.07
C ASP A 222 20.41 12.76 11.90
N GLY A 223 20.19 12.22 10.70
CA GLY A 223 21.01 12.45 9.51
C GLY A 223 20.82 13.82 8.86
N GLY A 224 19.92 14.67 9.38
CA GLY A 224 19.63 15.99 8.83
C GLY A 224 19.08 15.93 7.40
N ALA A 225 19.44 16.93 6.57
CA ALA A 225 18.97 17.00 5.18
C ALA A 225 19.54 15.83 4.36
N GLY A 226 18.66 14.91 3.95
CA GLY A 226 19.03 13.73 3.19
C GLY A 226 17.93 12.68 3.19
N SER A 227 18.28 11.51 2.67
CA SER A 227 17.38 10.37 2.59
C SER A 227 18.12 9.05 2.68
N VAL A 228 17.36 8.00 2.97
CA VAL A 228 17.78 6.61 2.89
C VAL A 228 16.89 5.90 1.90
N SER A 229 17.51 5.17 0.98
CA SER A 229 16.83 4.36 -0.02
C SER A 229 17.03 2.90 0.29
N TRP A 230 15.92 2.16 0.33
CA TRP A 230 15.90 0.72 0.54
C TRP A 230 15.68 -0.04 -0.76
N THR A 231 16.46 -1.08 -0.96
CA THR A 231 16.22 -2.09 -2.00
C THR A 231 15.28 -3.17 -1.48
N LEU A 232 14.61 -3.86 -2.40
CA LEU A 232 13.71 -4.98 -2.12
C LEU A 232 14.33 -6.29 -2.60
N ASN A 233 14.09 -7.40 -1.90
CA ASN A 233 14.65 -8.71 -2.28
C ASN A 233 14.16 -9.17 -3.66
N GLU A 234 12.92 -8.86 -3.98
CA GLU A 234 12.26 -9.33 -5.18
C GLU A 234 12.46 -8.43 -6.41
N GLN A 235 13.07 -7.25 -6.27
CA GLN A 235 13.23 -6.30 -7.38
C GLN A 235 14.71 -5.94 -7.61
N ASP A 236 15.03 -5.49 -8.83
CA ASP A 236 16.36 -4.94 -9.13
C ASP A 236 16.53 -3.60 -8.41
N GLY A 237 17.43 -3.53 -7.44
CA GLY A 237 17.70 -2.34 -6.65
C GLY A 237 18.23 -1.14 -7.46
N LYS A 238 18.67 -1.33 -8.70
CA LYS A 238 18.99 -0.22 -9.62
C LYS A 238 17.76 0.36 -10.30
N LYS A 239 16.64 -0.38 -10.31
CA LYS A 239 15.39 -0.03 -11.00
C LYS A 239 14.27 0.36 -10.04
N VAL A 240 14.18 -0.24 -8.85
CA VAL A 240 13.10 0.02 -7.89
C VAL A 240 13.69 0.14 -6.50
N ILE A 241 13.39 1.25 -5.83
CA ILE A 241 13.76 1.50 -4.43
C ILE A 241 12.58 2.10 -3.65
N VAL A 242 12.59 1.91 -2.33
CA VAL A 242 11.73 2.65 -1.40
C VAL A 242 12.53 3.83 -0.85
N TYR A 243 12.11 5.04 -1.19
CA TYR A 243 12.80 6.27 -0.81
C TYR A 243 12.19 6.85 0.47
N ASN A 244 13.03 7.11 1.48
CA ASN A 244 12.61 7.66 2.76
C ASN A 244 13.46 8.87 3.14
N SER A 245 12.81 10.01 3.34
CA SER A 245 13.42 11.21 3.89
C SER A 245 13.89 10.98 5.33
N ASN A 246 15.04 11.53 5.68
CA ASN A 246 15.50 11.61 7.08
C ASN A 246 14.56 12.45 7.95
N PHE A 247 13.79 13.37 7.35
CA PHE A 247 12.78 14.17 8.04
C PHE A 247 11.40 13.51 8.14
N ALA A 248 11.23 12.28 7.62
CA ALA A 248 9.98 11.57 7.77
C ALA A 248 9.68 11.31 9.26
N LYS A 249 8.43 11.48 9.69
CA LYS A 249 8.02 11.22 11.08
C LYS A 249 8.25 9.78 11.53
N PHE A 250 8.37 8.87 10.57
CA PHE A 250 8.63 7.44 10.78
C PHE A 250 10.09 7.06 10.49
N ALA A 251 11.01 8.02 10.31
CA ALA A 251 12.41 7.75 9.96
C ALA A 251 13.08 6.76 10.92
N ASN A 252 12.85 6.89 12.23
CA ASN A 252 13.39 6.01 13.27
C ASN A 252 12.55 4.74 13.51
N SER A 253 11.42 4.57 12.84
CA SER A 253 10.60 3.35 12.94
C SER A 253 11.32 2.18 12.28
N LYS A 254 11.17 0.99 12.85
CA LYS A 254 11.77 -0.22 12.29
C LYS A 254 11.10 -0.60 10.97
N ILE A 255 11.88 -1.01 9.99
CA ILE A 255 11.34 -1.65 8.78
C ILE A 255 10.68 -3.00 9.15
N PRO A 256 9.61 -3.41 8.46
CA PRO A 256 8.93 -4.67 8.74
C PRO A 256 9.82 -5.88 8.43
N THR A 257 9.70 -6.91 9.25
CA THR A 257 10.30 -8.23 8.95
C THR A 257 9.35 -9.07 8.10
N GLY A 258 9.87 -9.73 7.07
CA GLY A 258 9.09 -10.57 6.18
C GLY A 258 8.47 -9.82 5.01
N LYS A 259 7.46 -10.43 4.37
CA LYS A 259 6.84 -9.88 3.15
C LYS A 259 5.72 -8.90 3.46
N VAL A 260 5.69 -7.82 2.71
CA VAL A 260 4.74 -6.71 2.79
C VAL A 260 4.23 -6.30 1.42
N ASP A 261 3.08 -5.64 1.44
CA ASP A 261 2.57 -4.83 0.35
C ASP A 261 2.87 -3.36 0.68
N ILE A 262 3.47 -2.64 -0.27
CA ILE A 262 3.89 -1.24 -0.10
C ILE A 262 3.09 -0.39 -1.07
N THR A 263 2.24 0.47 -0.53
CA THR A 263 1.52 1.52 -1.26
C THR A 263 2.36 2.80 -1.25
N GLY A 264 2.31 3.61 -2.30
CA GLY A 264 3.04 4.87 -2.30
C GLY A 264 2.93 5.63 -3.61
N ILE A 265 3.58 6.79 -3.67
CA ILE A 265 3.74 7.55 -4.91
C ILE A 265 5.00 7.06 -5.61
N PHE A 266 4.83 6.54 -6.83
CA PHE A 266 5.90 5.99 -7.65
C PHE A 266 6.47 7.09 -8.52
N LYS A 267 7.51 7.78 -8.04
CA LYS A 267 8.21 8.82 -8.78
C LYS A 267 9.30 8.19 -9.64
N ARG A 268 9.68 8.92 -10.70
CA ARG A 268 10.84 8.61 -11.52
C ARG A 268 12.03 9.44 -11.09
N PHE A 269 13.19 8.80 -10.95
CA PHE A 269 14.47 9.49 -10.96
C PHE A 269 15.38 8.85 -12.00
N LYS A 270 15.65 9.56 -13.09
CA LYS A 270 16.38 9.07 -14.27
C LYS A 270 15.75 7.80 -14.83
N ASN A 271 16.33 6.63 -14.56
CA ASN A 271 15.85 5.33 -15.05
C ASN A 271 15.43 4.41 -13.88
N GLN A 272 15.14 4.99 -12.72
CA GLN A 272 14.78 4.29 -11.50
C GLN A 272 13.42 4.78 -10.99
N TRP A 273 12.64 3.84 -10.45
CA TRP A 273 11.43 4.08 -9.69
C TRP A 273 11.77 4.31 -8.22
N GLU A 274 11.29 5.43 -7.67
CA GLU A 274 11.34 5.76 -6.26
C GLU A 274 9.93 5.66 -5.69
N ILE A 275 9.73 4.72 -4.77
CA ILE A 275 8.46 4.53 -4.06
C ILE A 275 8.51 5.37 -2.79
N LEU A 276 7.69 6.41 -2.73
CA LEU A 276 7.55 7.27 -1.55
C LEU A 276 6.26 6.88 -0.81
N ILE A 277 6.40 6.23 0.34
CA ILE A 277 5.28 5.98 1.25
C ILE A 277 4.83 7.30 1.89
N ARG A 278 3.52 7.46 2.12
CA ARG A 278 2.95 8.67 2.73
C ARG A 278 2.96 8.58 4.26
N SER A 279 2.70 7.38 4.78
CA SER A 279 2.76 7.03 6.21
C SER A 279 3.12 5.54 6.37
N LEU A 280 3.22 5.05 7.61
CA LEU A 280 3.40 3.61 7.86
C LEU A 280 2.17 2.77 7.48
N ASP A 281 0.98 3.37 7.38
CA ASP A 281 -0.25 2.65 6.99
C ASP A 281 -0.23 2.18 5.53
N ASP A 282 0.66 2.77 4.73
CA ASP A 282 0.94 2.34 3.37
C ASP A 282 1.72 1.02 3.32
N ILE A 283 2.23 0.53 4.45
CA ILE A 283 2.93 -0.75 4.56
C ILE A 283 2.05 -1.72 5.32
N LYS A 284 1.62 -2.77 4.62
CA LYS A 284 0.78 -3.83 5.19
C LYS A 284 1.51 -5.15 5.07
N SER A 285 1.42 -6.01 6.07
CA SER A 285 1.88 -7.39 5.91
C SER A 285 1.23 -7.99 4.67
N ALA A 286 2.04 -8.59 3.80
CA ALA A 286 1.51 -9.23 2.61
C ALA A 286 0.55 -10.31 3.11
N GLU A 287 -0.69 -10.32 2.60
CA GLU A 287 -1.58 -11.44 2.88
C GLU A 287 -0.85 -12.70 2.42
N LYS A 288 -0.60 -13.62 3.36
CA LYS A 288 -0.23 -14.97 2.97
C LYS A 288 -1.38 -15.44 2.08
N PRO A 289 -1.15 -15.84 0.82
CA PRO A 289 -2.22 -16.40 0.01
C PRO A 289 -2.84 -17.54 0.81
N ASP A 290 -4.07 -17.38 1.27
CA ASP A 290 -4.78 -18.45 1.97
C ASP A 290 -4.96 -19.57 0.95
N PRO A 291 -4.20 -20.68 1.07
CA PRO A 291 -4.25 -21.73 0.05
C PRO A 291 -5.62 -22.43 0.07
N PHE A 292 -6.43 -22.19 1.11
CA PHE A 292 -7.77 -22.72 1.31
C PHE A 292 -8.88 -21.72 0.96
N LYS A 293 -8.55 -20.53 0.44
CA LYS A 293 -9.53 -19.49 0.11
C LYS A 293 -10.59 -20.05 -0.85
N GLY A 294 -11.86 -19.93 -0.45
CA GLY A 294 -13.00 -20.44 -1.23
C GLY A 294 -13.26 -21.94 -1.11
N LEU A 295 -12.43 -22.70 -0.39
CA LEU A 295 -12.68 -24.13 -0.14
C LEU A 295 -13.64 -24.34 1.05
N PRO A 296 -14.55 -25.33 0.96
CA PRO A 296 -15.44 -25.68 2.07
C PRO A 296 -14.66 -26.24 3.26
N GLY A 297 -15.27 -26.20 4.45
CA GLY A 297 -14.65 -26.65 5.70
C GLY A 297 -13.95 -25.51 6.46
N LYS A 298 -13.18 -25.85 7.49
CA LYS A 298 -12.58 -24.93 8.46
C LYS A 298 -11.11 -25.25 8.72
N GLY A 299 -10.40 -24.30 9.34
CA GLY A 299 -8.97 -24.40 9.65
C GLY A 299 -8.08 -23.73 8.62
N ASP A 300 -6.93 -23.23 9.06
CA ASP A 300 -5.87 -22.66 8.22
C ASP A 300 -4.64 -23.58 8.12
N GLY A 301 -4.74 -24.79 8.67
CA GLY A 301 -3.71 -25.82 8.61
C GLY A 301 -2.53 -25.57 9.54
N THR A 302 -2.59 -24.56 10.40
CA THR A 302 -1.64 -24.36 11.50
C THR A 302 -1.96 -25.28 12.68
N GLN A 303 -1.01 -25.45 13.59
CA GLN A 303 -1.22 -26.25 14.81
C GLN A 303 -2.36 -25.70 15.68
N ALA A 304 -2.49 -24.37 15.75
CA ALA A 304 -3.52 -23.69 16.53
C ALA A 304 -4.92 -23.85 15.89
N ASN A 305 -4.98 -23.98 14.56
CA ASN A 305 -6.22 -24.09 13.80
C ASN A 305 -6.11 -25.13 12.66
N PRO A 306 -6.02 -26.43 13.01
CA PRO A 306 -5.86 -27.51 12.03
C PRO A 306 -7.01 -27.56 11.03
N LEU A 307 -6.75 -28.08 9.82
CA LEU A 307 -7.79 -28.36 8.84
C LEU A 307 -8.77 -29.40 9.39
N ASP A 308 -10.06 -29.19 9.16
CA ASP A 308 -11.05 -30.28 9.26
C ASP A 308 -10.95 -31.21 8.04
N ILE A 309 -11.58 -32.39 8.12
CA ILE A 309 -11.48 -33.39 7.05
C ILE A 309 -12.12 -32.89 5.77
N LYS A 310 -13.26 -32.18 5.87
CA LYS A 310 -13.92 -31.54 4.73
C LYS A 310 -12.99 -30.61 3.95
N ARG A 311 -12.25 -29.72 4.63
CA ARG A 311 -11.29 -28.79 3.99
C ARG A 311 -10.07 -29.51 3.46
N ALA A 312 -9.53 -30.47 4.20
CA ALA A 312 -8.40 -31.28 3.76
C ALA A 312 -8.71 -32.05 2.45
N LEU A 313 -9.89 -32.67 2.36
CA LEU A 313 -10.36 -33.34 1.15
C LEU A 313 -10.52 -32.37 -0.03
N ALA A 314 -11.11 -31.19 0.20
CA ALA A 314 -11.28 -30.19 -0.84
C ALA A 314 -9.94 -29.66 -1.37
N TYR A 315 -8.98 -29.42 -0.46
CA TYR A 315 -7.65 -28.94 -0.83
C TYR A 315 -6.85 -30.00 -1.59
N ALA A 316 -6.83 -31.25 -1.10
CA ALA A 316 -6.14 -32.35 -1.77
C ALA A 316 -6.61 -32.52 -3.22
N LYS A 317 -7.93 -32.43 -3.48
CA LYS A 317 -8.50 -32.50 -4.83
C LYS A 317 -8.01 -31.43 -5.81
N LEU A 318 -7.42 -30.34 -5.33
CA LEU A 318 -6.78 -29.34 -6.21
C LEU A 318 -5.50 -29.88 -6.86
N ASN A 319 -4.93 -30.98 -6.34
CA ASN A 319 -3.77 -31.68 -6.89
C ASN A 319 -2.57 -30.75 -7.17
N LYS A 320 -2.26 -29.86 -6.21
CA LYS A 320 -1.17 -28.88 -6.36
C LYS A 320 0.24 -29.49 -6.35
N LYS A 321 0.38 -30.73 -5.86
CA LYS A 321 1.65 -31.47 -5.74
C LYS A 321 2.74 -30.69 -4.99
N ASP A 322 2.35 -29.86 -4.01
CA ASP A 322 3.29 -29.14 -3.15
C ASP A 322 3.68 -29.96 -1.91
N ALA A 323 4.89 -29.76 -1.41
CA ALA A 323 5.42 -30.51 -0.25
C ALA A 323 5.03 -29.89 1.10
N THR A 324 4.06 -28.97 1.13
CA THR A 324 3.65 -28.29 2.37
C THR A 324 2.94 -29.27 3.28
N THR A 325 3.33 -29.28 4.55
CA THR A 325 2.65 -30.08 5.58
C THR A 325 1.62 -29.22 6.30
N TYR A 326 0.47 -29.83 6.58
CA TYR A 326 -0.63 -29.18 7.28
C TYR A 326 -1.02 -30.00 8.51
N TYR A 327 -1.40 -29.29 9.56
CA TYR A 327 -2.08 -29.92 10.69
C TYR A 327 -3.52 -30.23 10.26
N ILE A 328 -3.94 -31.48 10.46
CA ILE A 328 -5.27 -31.97 10.08
C ILE A 328 -5.88 -32.65 11.30
N LYS A 329 -7.13 -32.33 11.60
CA LYS A 329 -7.88 -32.88 12.73
C LYS A 329 -9.04 -33.72 12.22
N GLY A 330 -9.24 -34.89 12.82
CA GLY A 330 -10.36 -35.76 12.50
C GLY A 330 -10.60 -36.83 13.56
N ILE A 331 -11.64 -37.62 13.36
CA ILE A 331 -11.96 -38.82 14.14
C ILE A 331 -11.56 -40.03 13.31
N VAL A 332 -10.86 -41.00 13.91
CA VAL A 332 -10.53 -42.26 13.25
C VAL A 332 -11.81 -43.01 12.91
N SER A 333 -12.15 -43.06 11.62
CA SER A 333 -13.35 -43.74 11.11
C SER A 333 -13.10 -45.22 10.83
N GLN A 334 -11.87 -45.56 10.45
CA GLN A 334 -11.47 -46.91 10.09
C GLN A 334 -9.97 -47.08 10.30
N VAL A 335 -9.54 -48.21 10.86
CA VAL A 335 -8.14 -48.63 10.90
C VAL A 335 -8.01 -49.82 9.96
N ASP A 336 -7.18 -49.65 8.93
CA ASP A 336 -7.04 -50.61 7.84
C ASP A 336 -5.89 -51.58 8.09
N GLU A 337 -4.77 -51.05 8.56
CA GLU A 337 -3.56 -51.81 8.87
C GLU A 337 -2.70 -51.06 9.90
N VAL A 338 -2.12 -51.80 10.85
CA VAL A 338 -0.97 -51.34 11.64
C VAL A 338 0.18 -52.32 11.41
N SER A 339 1.23 -51.88 10.73
CA SER A 339 2.40 -52.71 10.46
C SER A 339 3.46 -52.47 11.53
N LEU A 340 3.65 -53.44 12.44
CA LEU A 340 4.72 -53.39 13.44
C LEU A 340 6.12 -53.55 12.83
N GLN A 341 6.21 -54.24 11.69
CA GLN A 341 7.47 -54.39 10.95
C GLN A 341 7.97 -53.03 10.44
N TYR A 342 7.08 -52.22 9.85
CA TYR A 342 7.43 -50.91 9.31
C TYR A 342 7.17 -49.76 10.29
N GLY A 343 6.51 -50.03 11.41
CA GLY A 343 6.15 -49.06 12.44
C GLY A 343 5.17 -47.99 11.99
N ASN A 344 4.32 -48.27 10.99
CA ASN A 344 3.36 -47.31 10.43
C ASN A 344 1.97 -47.93 10.27
N ALA A 345 0.97 -47.08 10.04
CA ALA A 345 -0.42 -47.49 9.89
C ALA A 345 -1.06 -46.89 8.63
N ARG A 346 -2.03 -47.63 8.07
CA ARG A 346 -3.03 -47.10 7.12
C ARG A 346 -4.37 -47.03 7.84
N TYR A 347 -4.94 -45.84 7.90
CA TYR A 347 -6.21 -45.58 8.58
C TYR A 347 -6.93 -44.42 7.90
N TYR A 348 -8.17 -44.17 8.29
CA TYR A 348 -9.02 -43.14 7.71
C TYR A 348 -9.55 -42.22 8.79
N LEU A 349 -9.67 -40.93 8.44
CA LEU A 349 -10.21 -39.90 9.29
C LEU A 349 -11.45 -39.29 8.66
N SER A 350 -12.48 -38.99 9.46
CA SER A 350 -13.63 -38.20 9.05
C SER A 350 -13.99 -37.18 10.12
N ASP A 351 -14.85 -36.20 9.78
CA ASP A 351 -15.28 -35.19 10.73
C ASP A 351 -16.24 -35.75 11.79
N ASP A 352 -16.98 -36.82 11.46
CA ASP A 352 -18.03 -37.43 12.29
C ASP A 352 -17.70 -38.85 12.80
N GLY A 353 -16.55 -39.40 12.40
CA GLY A 353 -16.13 -40.76 12.75
C GLY A 353 -16.79 -41.86 11.91
N THR A 354 -17.58 -41.51 10.89
CA THR A 354 -18.16 -42.46 9.94
C THR A 354 -17.25 -42.66 8.72
N THR A 355 -17.51 -43.68 7.91
CA THR A 355 -16.72 -43.96 6.70
C THR A 355 -17.09 -43.08 5.51
N ALA A 356 -18.14 -42.26 5.62
CA ALA A 356 -18.52 -41.32 4.57
C ALA A 356 -17.56 -40.12 4.56
N ASN A 357 -17.13 -39.69 3.36
CA ASN A 357 -16.23 -38.55 3.19
C ASN A 357 -14.96 -38.63 4.07
N GLN A 358 -14.36 -39.80 4.15
CA GLN A 358 -13.14 -40.02 4.92
C GLN A 358 -11.87 -39.72 4.10
N LEU A 359 -10.85 -39.19 4.78
CA LEU A 359 -9.51 -38.94 4.25
C LEU A 359 -8.59 -40.09 4.68
N MET A 360 -7.96 -40.75 3.70
CA MET A 360 -6.98 -41.80 3.99
C MET A 360 -5.67 -41.20 4.50
N VAL A 361 -5.10 -41.80 5.54
CA VAL A 361 -3.72 -41.57 5.97
C VAL A 361 -2.87 -42.75 5.52
N PHE A 362 -2.00 -42.52 4.53
CA PHE A 362 -1.19 -43.57 3.94
C PHE A 362 0.16 -43.70 4.64
N ARG A 363 0.39 -44.81 5.36
CA ARG A 363 1.64 -45.12 6.07
C ARG A 363 2.08 -44.01 7.02
N GLY A 364 1.15 -43.57 7.88
CA GLY A 364 1.41 -42.59 8.93
C GLY A 364 2.12 -43.23 10.13
N PHE A 365 3.02 -42.47 10.76
CA PHE A 365 3.70 -42.83 12.01
C PHE A 365 2.87 -42.45 13.23
N TYR A 366 3.23 -43.02 14.38
CA TYR A 366 2.57 -42.75 15.66
C TYR A 366 2.97 -41.38 16.21
N LEU A 367 2.80 -41.17 17.52
CA LEU A 367 3.00 -39.90 18.19
C LEU A 367 4.38 -39.30 17.92
N ASN A 368 4.39 -38.06 17.44
CA ASN A 368 5.56 -37.27 17.10
C ASN A 368 6.52 -37.90 16.09
N GLY A 369 6.06 -38.91 15.32
CA GLY A 369 6.86 -39.61 14.32
C GLY A 369 7.49 -40.90 14.81
N GLU A 370 7.20 -41.31 16.04
CA GLU A 370 7.60 -42.61 16.56
C GLU A 370 6.93 -43.76 15.79
N LYS A 371 7.54 -44.95 15.86
CA LYS A 371 6.96 -46.15 15.26
C LYS A 371 5.77 -46.63 16.09
N PHE A 372 4.75 -47.16 15.41
CA PHE A 372 3.77 -48.02 16.05
C PHE A 372 4.46 -49.28 16.58
N THR A 373 4.23 -49.57 17.86
CA THR A 373 4.74 -50.74 18.57
C THR A 373 3.62 -51.71 18.96
N ASP A 374 2.37 -51.25 18.92
CA ASP A 374 1.19 -52.05 19.24
C ASP A 374 0.00 -51.60 18.37
N ALA A 375 -0.76 -52.55 17.83
CA ALA A 375 -1.92 -52.26 16.98
C ALA A 375 -3.04 -51.51 17.73
N SER A 376 -3.13 -51.68 19.05
CA SER A 376 -4.11 -51.01 19.91
C SER A 376 -3.82 -49.52 20.17
N GLN A 377 -2.64 -49.02 19.75
CA GLN A 377 -2.28 -47.59 19.87
C GLN A 377 -3.19 -46.68 19.03
N ILE A 378 -3.96 -47.23 18.10
CA ILE A 378 -4.98 -46.52 17.33
C ILE A 378 -6.24 -47.39 17.23
N SER A 379 -7.40 -46.76 17.36
CA SER A 379 -8.70 -47.43 17.22
C SER A 379 -9.74 -46.44 16.71
N THR A 380 -10.85 -46.95 16.21
CA THR A 380 -11.96 -46.12 15.72
C THR A 380 -12.56 -45.27 16.84
N GLY A 381 -13.09 -44.10 16.49
CA GLY A 381 -13.66 -43.14 17.43
C GLY A 381 -12.63 -42.22 18.12
N LYS A 382 -11.32 -42.50 18.01
CA LYS A 382 -10.27 -41.65 18.55
C LYS A 382 -10.18 -40.32 17.81
N LYS A 383 -10.07 -39.22 18.56
CA LYS A 383 -9.83 -37.88 17.99
C LYS A 383 -8.34 -37.69 17.81
N VAL A 384 -7.91 -37.39 16.59
CA VAL A 384 -6.50 -37.17 16.27
C VAL A 384 -6.24 -35.80 15.66
N VAL A 385 -5.04 -35.31 15.89
CA VAL A 385 -4.42 -34.27 15.06
C VAL A 385 -3.17 -34.90 14.46
N ILE A 386 -3.02 -34.79 13.15
CA ILE A 386 -1.86 -35.29 12.39
C ILE A 386 -1.16 -34.13 11.70
N LEU A 387 0.11 -34.31 11.37
CA LEU A 387 0.87 -33.42 10.49
C LEU A 387 1.32 -34.21 9.27
N GLY A 388 0.98 -33.75 8.06
CA GLY A 388 1.36 -34.42 6.82
C GLY A 388 1.07 -33.60 5.57
N THR A 389 1.56 -34.07 4.42
CA THR A 389 1.27 -33.48 3.11
C THR A 389 -0.07 -33.99 2.59
N LEU A 390 -0.85 -33.12 1.95
CA LEU A 390 -2.09 -33.50 1.26
C LEU A 390 -1.76 -33.84 -0.19
N ASP A 391 -2.16 -35.05 -0.61
CA ASP A 391 -1.85 -35.64 -1.90
C ASP A 391 -3.15 -36.10 -2.59
N TYR A 392 -3.11 -36.17 -3.91
CA TYR A 392 -4.21 -36.68 -4.73
C TYR A 392 -3.66 -37.77 -5.63
N TYR A 393 -3.90 -39.02 -5.24
CA TYR A 393 -3.40 -40.14 -6.01
C TYR A 393 -4.25 -40.34 -7.26
N GLU A 394 -3.79 -39.78 -8.39
CA GLU A 394 -4.53 -39.71 -9.66
C GLU A 394 -5.05 -41.08 -10.13
N ALA A 395 -4.25 -42.14 -9.97
CA ALA A 395 -4.60 -43.48 -10.43
C ALA A 395 -5.84 -44.08 -9.75
N THR A 396 -6.15 -43.67 -8.52
CA THR A 396 -7.36 -44.10 -7.79
C THR A 396 -8.31 -42.93 -7.52
N SER A 397 -8.00 -41.73 -8.02
CA SER A 397 -8.77 -40.50 -7.76
C SER A 397 -9.09 -40.29 -6.28
N THR A 398 -8.15 -40.67 -5.40
CA THR A 398 -8.37 -40.71 -3.95
C THR A 398 -7.52 -39.64 -3.27
N PRO A 399 -8.14 -38.61 -2.65
CA PRO A 399 -7.44 -37.71 -1.75
C PRO A 399 -6.85 -38.47 -0.56
N GLN A 400 -5.60 -38.18 -0.21
CA GLN A 400 -4.91 -38.86 0.88
C GLN A 400 -3.93 -37.93 1.59
N VAL A 401 -3.52 -38.32 2.78
CA VAL A 401 -2.32 -37.82 3.43
C VAL A 401 -1.15 -38.69 3.02
N GLY A 402 -0.09 -38.06 2.53
CA GLY A 402 1.11 -38.72 2.03
C GLY A 402 1.89 -39.49 3.09
N LYS A 403 2.82 -40.32 2.62
CA LYS A 403 3.75 -41.09 3.46
C LYS A 403 4.58 -40.19 4.37
N GLY A 404 4.89 -40.67 5.58
CA GLY A 404 5.71 -39.91 6.53
C GLY A 404 4.95 -38.88 7.35
N SER A 405 3.61 -38.85 7.24
CA SER A 405 2.76 -38.14 8.21
C SER A 405 2.93 -38.71 9.61
N LYS A 406 2.61 -37.91 10.62
CA LYS A 406 2.73 -38.29 12.03
C LYS A 406 1.55 -37.82 12.86
N ILE A 407 1.16 -38.62 13.84
CA ILE A 407 0.18 -38.19 14.85
C ILE A 407 0.86 -37.17 15.77
N ILE A 408 0.20 -36.05 16.01
CA ILE A 408 0.64 -35.00 16.95
C ILE A 408 -0.09 -35.15 18.30
N SER A 409 -1.36 -35.53 18.26
CA SER A 409 -2.15 -35.87 19.45
C SER A 409 -3.20 -36.92 19.12
N ILE A 410 -3.50 -37.79 20.08
CA ILE A 410 -4.58 -38.79 20.00
C ILE A 410 -5.31 -38.83 21.34
N ASN A 411 -6.64 -38.77 21.33
CA ASN A 411 -7.50 -38.80 22.53
C ASN A 411 -8.67 -39.77 22.35
#